data_AF-K1S735-F1
#
_entry.id   AF-K1S735-F1
#
_cell.length_a   1.000
_cell.length_b   1.000
_cell.length_c   1.000
_cell.angle_alpha   90.00
_cell.angle_beta   90.00
_cell.angle_gamma   90.00
#
_symmetry.space_group_name_H-M   'P 1'
#
loop_
_entity.id
_entity.type
_entity.pdbx_description
1 polymer ?
#
loop_
_entity_poly.entity_id
_entity_poly.type
_entity_poly.pdbx_seq_one_letter_code
_entity_poly.pdbx_strand_id
1 'polypeptide(L)'
;MADLEIYVNGIAGKQVQSANAIVDAVSTTIMKQHNPGLSDPQLRQLIAAHIDDDSFCRYVIQQDINKIALDLREAHKDDFFSVPEDNPLEDFLQTAEETASPDSDPEQASLAFICKRLKLNLKKLSEEEKKWLKKIAQKSDLLKNPTPQRGRK
;
A
#
# COMPACT_ATOMS: atom_id res chain seq x y z
N MET A 1 21.23 -15.78 -10.76
CA MET A 1 20.50 -17.08 -10.65
C MET A 1 21.36 -18.14 -10.00
N ALA A 2 22.62 -18.33 -10.42
CA ALA A 2 23.54 -19.32 -9.81
C ALA A 2 23.71 -19.17 -8.28
N ASP A 3 23.83 -17.95 -7.76
CA ASP A 3 24.04 -17.73 -6.31
C ASP A 3 22.83 -18.12 -5.46
N LEU A 4 21.61 -17.95 -5.99
CA LEU A 4 20.38 -18.32 -5.29
C LEU A 4 20.24 -19.84 -5.23
N GLU A 5 20.54 -20.52 -6.33
CA GLU A 5 20.55 -21.99 -6.40
C GLU A 5 21.61 -22.59 -5.46
N ILE A 6 22.81 -22.00 -5.39
CA ILE A 6 23.87 -22.41 -4.46
C ILE A 6 23.44 -22.18 -3.00
N TYR A 7 22.79 -21.08 -2.68
CA TYR A 7 22.31 -20.82 -1.32
C TYR A 7 21.21 -21.80 -0.89
N VAL A 8 20.24 -22.03 -1.77
CA VAL A 8 19.11 -22.96 -1.56
C VAL A 8 19.60 -24.40 -1.42
N ASN A 9 20.37 -24.89 -2.39
CA ASN A 9 20.86 -26.28 -2.39
C ASN A 9 22.02 -26.51 -1.42
N GLY A 10 22.78 -25.44 -1.09
CA GLY A 10 24.01 -25.54 -0.31
C GLY A 10 23.82 -25.36 1.20
N ILE A 11 23.03 -24.37 1.63
CA ILE A 11 22.90 -24.00 3.05
C ILE A 11 21.51 -24.32 3.58
N ALA A 12 20.45 -23.82 2.92
CA ALA A 12 19.07 -24.00 3.40
C ALA A 12 18.66 -25.48 3.37
N GLY A 13 18.80 -26.16 2.25
CA GLY A 13 18.44 -27.58 2.12
C GLY A 13 19.24 -28.50 3.04
N LYS A 14 20.54 -28.23 3.26
CA LYS A 14 21.36 -29.03 4.18
C LYS A 14 20.91 -28.91 5.64
N GLN A 15 20.46 -27.73 6.06
CA GLN A 15 19.93 -27.53 7.40
C GLN A 15 18.61 -28.29 7.60
N VAL A 16 17.71 -28.23 6.63
CA VAL A 16 16.45 -29.00 6.64
C VAL A 16 16.72 -30.50 6.69
N GLN A 17 17.60 -31.00 5.84
CA GLN A 17 18.00 -32.41 5.84
C GLN A 17 18.60 -32.84 7.18
N SER A 18 19.44 -32.01 7.78
CA SER A 18 20.04 -32.30 9.09
C SER A 18 18.98 -32.35 10.20
N ALA A 19 18.02 -31.42 10.19
CA ALA A 19 16.91 -31.40 11.15
C ALA A 19 16.01 -32.64 11.00
N ASN A 20 15.64 -32.99 9.77
CA ASN A 20 14.83 -34.17 9.48
C ASN A 20 15.57 -35.46 9.88
N ALA A 21 16.87 -35.56 9.65
CA ALA A 21 17.68 -36.70 10.09
C ALA A 21 17.69 -36.86 11.63
N ILE A 22 17.63 -35.76 12.40
CA ILE A 22 17.48 -35.82 13.86
C ILE A 22 16.09 -36.36 14.22
N VAL A 23 15.03 -35.88 13.56
CA VAL A 23 13.66 -36.39 13.77
C VAL A 23 13.60 -37.90 13.50
N ASP A 24 14.21 -38.37 12.42
CA ASP A 24 14.32 -39.79 12.07
C ASP A 24 15.08 -40.60 13.13
N ALA A 25 16.23 -40.10 13.58
CA ALA A 25 17.06 -40.79 14.57
C ALA A 25 16.34 -40.93 15.92
N VAL A 26 15.65 -39.88 16.38
CA VAL A 26 14.87 -39.91 17.61
C VAL A 26 13.67 -40.84 17.47
N SER A 27 12.92 -40.75 16.36
CA SER A 27 11.78 -41.62 16.08
C SER A 27 12.19 -43.10 16.08
N THR A 28 13.32 -43.42 15.44
CA THR A 28 13.88 -44.77 15.39
C THR A 28 14.29 -45.26 16.79
N THR A 29 14.84 -44.38 17.62
CA THR A 29 15.25 -44.72 19.00
C THR A 29 14.03 -45.04 19.86
N ILE A 30 12.97 -44.23 19.78
CA ILE A 30 11.71 -44.44 20.50
C ILE A 30 11.06 -45.76 20.07
N MET A 31 11.01 -46.02 18.75
CA MET A 31 10.50 -47.28 18.21
C MET A 31 11.23 -48.49 18.80
N LYS A 32 12.56 -48.44 18.88
CA LYS A 32 13.38 -49.54 19.42
C LYS A 32 13.21 -49.74 20.93
N GLN A 33 13.14 -48.65 21.70
CA GLN A 33 13.13 -48.72 23.17
C GLN A 33 11.75 -49.00 23.75
N HIS A 34 10.70 -48.46 23.13
CA HIS A 34 9.35 -48.47 23.71
C HIS A 34 8.33 -49.22 22.86
N ASN A 35 8.67 -49.52 21.60
CA ASN A 35 7.78 -50.17 20.62
C ASN A 35 6.33 -49.64 20.66
N PRO A 36 6.12 -48.31 20.62
CA PRO A 36 4.79 -47.73 20.64
C PRO A 36 4.04 -48.10 19.35
N GLY A 37 2.70 -48.11 19.41
CA GLY A 37 1.89 -48.29 18.20
C GLY A 37 2.04 -47.10 17.23
N LEU A 38 1.80 -47.32 15.94
CA LEU A 38 1.82 -46.25 14.91
C LEU A 38 0.73 -45.16 15.11
N SER A 39 -0.23 -45.43 15.98
CA SER A 39 -1.26 -44.47 16.41
C SER A 39 -0.87 -43.73 17.69
N ASP A 40 0.33 -43.96 18.23
CA ASP A 40 0.82 -43.24 19.39
C ASP A 40 0.90 -41.73 19.08
N PRO A 41 0.24 -40.88 19.89
CA PRO A 41 0.19 -39.45 19.63
C PRO A 41 1.57 -38.76 19.67
N GLN A 42 2.47 -39.18 20.56
CA GLN A 42 3.78 -38.55 20.72
C GLN A 42 4.69 -38.87 19.53
N LEU A 43 4.67 -40.13 19.08
CA LEU A 43 5.38 -40.56 17.88
C LEU A 43 4.85 -39.86 16.63
N ARG A 44 3.52 -39.73 16.47
CA ARG A 44 2.93 -39.00 15.35
C ARG A 44 3.30 -37.53 15.35
N GLN A 45 3.30 -36.89 16.52
CA GLN A 45 3.71 -35.50 16.65
C GLN A 45 5.17 -35.30 16.26
N LEU A 46 6.05 -36.23 16.66
CA LEU A 46 7.46 -36.19 16.27
C LEU A 46 7.64 -36.36 14.75
N ILE A 47 6.97 -37.33 14.13
CA ILE A 47 7.02 -37.51 12.67
C ILE A 47 6.48 -36.28 11.94
N ALA A 48 5.42 -35.66 12.46
CA ALA A 48 4.86 -34.43 11.89
C ALA A 48 5.79 -33.21 12.01
N ALA A 49 6.86 -33.29 12.81
CA ALA A 49 7.87 -32.23 12.93
C ALA A 49 8.85 -32.18 11.74
N HIS A 50 8.74 -33.10 10.77
CA HIS A 50 9.49 -33.03 9.53
C HIS A 50 9.22 -31.70 8.81
N ILE A 51 10.30 -31.07 8.38
CA ILE A 51 10.26 -29.83 7.62
C ILE A 51 10.21 -30.18 6.14
N ASP A 52 9.24 -29.59 5.43
CA ASP A 52 9.17 -29.65 3.97
C ASP A 52 10.22 -28.70 3.38
N ASP A 53 11.18 -29.27 2.65
CA ASP A 53 12.35 -28.56 2.15
C ASP A 53 11.98 -27.48 1.11
N ASP A 54 11.06 -27.80 0.19
CA ASP A 54 10.60 -26.84 -0.83
C ASP A 54 9.85 -25.66 -0.20
N SER A 55 8.94 -25.93 0.75
CA SER A 55 8.23 -24.88 1.48
C SER A 55 9.17 -24.01 2.31
N PHE A 56 10.14 -24.61 3.00
CA PHE A 56 11.13 -23.88 3.78
C PHE A 56 11.99 -22.98 2.89
N CYS A 57 12.53 -23.52 1.80
CA CYS A 57 13.37 -22.77 0.88
C CYS A 57 12.62 -21.59 0.25
N ARG A 58 11.38 -21.80 -0.21
CA ARG A 58 10.53 -20.72 -0.73
C ARG A 58 10.27 -19.64 0.31
N TYR A 59 9.99 -20.04 1.54
CA TYR A 59 9.74 -19.09 2.64
C TYR A 59 10.96 -18.20 2.91
N VAL A 60 12.15 -18.79 3.03
CA VAL A 60 13.40 -18.05 3.29
C VAL A 60 13.70 -17.07 2.14
N ILE A 61 13.63 -17.55 0.89
CA ILE A 61 13.86 -16.69 -0.29
C ILE A 61 12.87 -15.53 -0.31
N GLN A 62 11.59 -15.80 -0.07
CA GLN A 62 10.56 -14.76 -0.10
C GLN A 62 10.80 -13.71 0.98
N GLN A 63 11.21 -14.13 2.18
CA GLN A 63 11.53 -13.22 3.27
C GLN A 63 12.71 -12.29 2.91
N ASP A 64 13.77 -12.85 2.31
CA ASP A 64 14.94 -12.08 1.88
C ASP A 64 14.60 -11.10 0.75
N ILE A 65 13.84 -11.55 -0.27
CA ILE A 65 13.38 -10.69 -1.37
C ILE A 65 12.50 -9.56 -0.84
N ASN A 66 11.58 -9.84 0.07
CA ASN A 66 10.72 -8.82 0.67
C ASN A 66 11.54 -7.76 1.42
N LYS A 67 12.59 -8.18 2.12
CA LYS A 67 13.49 -7.27 2.82
C LYS A 67 14.24 -6.37 1.84
N ILE A 68 14.81 -6.95 0.79
CA ILE A 68 15.50 -6.18 -0.27
C ILE A 68 14.53 -5.17 -0.92
N ALA A 69 13.32 -5.59 -1.25
CA ALA A 69 12.32 -4.72 -1.86
C ALA A 69 11.92 -3.56 -0.92
N LEU A 70 11.78 -3.83 0.38
CA LEU A 70 11.50 -2.80 1.38
C LEU A 70 12.66 -1.82 1.52
N ASP A 71 13.89 -2.33 1.64
CA ASP A 71 15.09 -1.51 1.76
C ASP A 71 15.28 -0.60 0.53
N LEU A 72 15.02 -1.12 -0.68
CA LEU A 72 15.03 -0.33 -1.91
C LEU A 72 13.94 0.75 -1.89
N ARG A 73 12.71 0.41 -1.49
CA ARG A 73 11.63 1.40 -1.40
C ARG A 73 11.98 2.53 -0.44
N GLU A 74 12.56 2.19 0.72
CA GLU A 74 12.91 3.18 1.74
C GLU A 74 14.09 4.05 1.27
N ALA A 75 15.14 3.44 0.72
CA ALA A 75 16.32 4.17 0.24
C ALA A 75 16.00 5.17 -0.88
N HIS A 76 14.97 4.89 -1.68
CA HIS A 76 14.54 5.71 -2.80
C HIS A 76 13.24 6.48 -2.51
N LYS A 77 12.78 6.53 -1.25
CA LYS A 77 11.50 7.15 -0.89
C LYS A 77 11.42 8.62 -1.30
N ASP A 78 12.52 9.35 -1.14
CA ASP A 78 12.61 10.79 -1.43
C ASP A 78 13.21 11.12 -2.81
N ASP A 79 13.38 10.11 -3.67
CA ASP A 79 13.91 10.32 -5.02
C ASP A 79 13.02 11.23 -5.86
N PHE A 80 13.63 11.92 -6.82
CA PHE A 80 12.95 12.89 -7.69
C PHE A 80 11.72 12.32 -8.44
N PHE A 81 11.72 11.02 -8.73
CA PHE A 81 10.61 10.33 -9.41
C PHE A 81 9.58 9.72 -8.44
N SER A 82 9.80 9.83 -7.14
CA SER A 82 8.86 9.36 -6.15
C SER A 82 7.60 10.21 -6.20
N VAL A 83 6.46 9.53 -6.12
CA VAL A 83 5.16 10.21 -6.06
C VAL A 83 5.10 10.97 -4.73
N PRO A 84 4.76 12.27 -4.72
CA PRO A 84 4.56 13.01 -3.49
C PRO A 84 3.58 12.28 -2.57
N GLU A 85 3.87 12.23 -1.28
CA GLU A 85 2.92 11.69 -0.29
C GLU A 85 1.63 12.51 -0.24
N ASP A 86 1.70 13.78 -0.65
CA ASP A 86 0.59 14.72 -0.75
C ASP A 86 -0.52 14.14 -1.63
N ASN A 87 -1.61 13.67 -1.01
CA ASN A 87 -2.75 13.15 -1.73
C ASN A 87 -3.48 14.33 -2.42
N PRO A 88 -3.44 14.46 -3.76
CA PRO A 88 -4.05 15.58 -4.45
C PRO A 88 -5.58 15.64 -4.27
N LEU A 89 -6.20 14.53 -3.85
CA LEU A 89 -7.62 14.44 -3.50
C LEU A 89 -7.90 14.99 -2.11
N GLU A 90 -7.01 14.81 -1.14
CA GLU A 90 -7.21 15.31 0.22
C GLU A 90 -7.20 16.85 0.23
N ASP A 91 -6.22 17.44 -0.45
CA ASP A 91 -6.19 18.88 -0.73
C ASP A 91 -7.44 19.38 -1.49
N PHE A 92 -8.00 18.55 -2.39
CA PHE A 92 -9.24 18.86 -3.10
C PHE A 92 -10.42 18.95 -2.14
N LEU A 93 -10.60 17.92 -1.31
CA LEU A 93 -11.72 17.77 -0.39
C LEU A 93 -11.69 18.85 0.69
N GLN A 94 -10.53 19.09 1.29
CA GLN A 94 -10.36 20.16 2.26
C GLN A 94 -10.70 21.54 1.65
N THR A 95 -10.25 21.80 0.41
CA THR A 95 -10.58 23.04 -0.29
C THR A 95 -12.07 23.16 -0.61
N ALA A 96 -12.74 22.07 -0.95
CA ALA A 96 -14.18 22.04 -1.17
C ALA A 96 -14.95 22.30 0.14
N GLU A 97 -14.55 21.69 1.26
CA GLU A 97 -15.18 21.88 2.57
C GLU A 97 -15.03 23.31 3.08
N GLU A 98 -13.82 23.89 3.01
CA GLU A 98 -13.56 25.27 3.44
C GLU A 98 -14.35 26.30 2.63
N THR A 99 -14.62 26.01 1.35
CA THR A 99 -15.37 26.91 0.46
C THR A 99 -16.88 26.68 0.50
N ALA A 100 -17.35 25.54 1.00
CA ALA A 100 -18.77 25.20 1.14
C ALA A 100 -19.39 25.69 2.48
N SER A 101 -18.73 26.62 3.18
CA SER A 101 -19.27 27.19 4.42
C SER A 101 -20.67 27.78 4.20
N PRO A 102 -21.67 27.45 5.04
CA PRO A 102 -23.08 27.77 4.84
C PRO A 102 -23.41 29.28 4.79
N ASP A 103 -22.49 30.13 5.27
CA ASP A 103 -22.65 31.60 5.29
C ASP A 103 -22.01 32.29 4.08
N SER A 104 -21.39 31.56 3.15
CA SER A 104 -20.64 32.13 2.03
C SER A 104 -21.53 32.34 0.80
N ASP A 105 -21.39 33.50 0.15
CA ASP A 105 -21.99 33.75 -1.17
C ASP A 105 -21.46 32.69 -2.17
N PRO A 106 -22.32 31.91 -2.85
CA PRO A 106 -21.92 30.86 -3.79
C PRO A 106 -20.96 31.34 -4.90
N GLU A 107 -21.12 32.58 -5.36
CA GLU A 107 -20.20 33.17 -6.34
C GLU A 107 -18.81 33.44 -5.75
N GLN A 108 -18.75 33.87 -4.48
CA GLN A 108 -17.48 34.13 -3.80
C GLN A 108 -16.78 32.83 -3.39
N ALA A 109 -17.54 31.82 -2.97
CA ALA A 109 -17.06 30.47 -2.66
C ALA A 109 -16.42 29.80 -3.89
N SER A 110 -17.08 29.86 -5.04
CA SER A 110 -16.57 29.27 -6.29
C SER A 110 -15.30 29.97 -6.79
N LEU A 111 -15.20 31.29 -6.65
CA LEU A 111 -13.97 32.04 -6.97
C LEU A 111 -12.83 31.70 -6.03
N ALA A 112 -13.10 31.55 -4.72
CA ALA A 112 -12.10 31.12 -3.75
C ALA A 112 -11.59 29.70 -4.05
N PHE A 113 -12.49 28.79 -4.41
CA PHE A 113 -12.17 27.42 -4.82
C PHE A 113 -11.24 27.38 -6.03
N ILE A 114 -11.59 28.12 -7.10
CA ILE A 114 -10.78 28.22 -8.33
C ILE A 114 -9.41 28.82 -8.02
N CYS A 115 -9.36 29.91 -7.25
CA CYS A 115 -8.09 30.53 -6.85
C CYS A 115 -7.19 29.57 -6.07
N LYS A 116 -7.73 28.85 -5.07
CA LYS A 116 -6.94 27.91 -4.27
C LYS A 116 -6.42 26.75 -5.12
N ARG A 117 -7.20 26.26 -6.08
CA ARG A 117 -6.78 25.23 -7.05
C ARG A 117 -5.67 25.69 -7.99
N LEU A 118 -5.70 26.95 -8.42
CA LEU A 118 -4.66 27.57 -9.24
C LEU A 118 -3.46 28.07 -8.42
N LYS A 119 -3.42 27.82 -7.11
CA LYS A 119 -2.42 28.37 -6.16
C LYS A 119 -2.34 29.90 -6.20
N LEU A 120 -3.46 30.56 -6.46
CA LEU A 120 -3.63 32.02 -6.47
C LEU A 120 -4.21 32.52 -5.14
N ASN A 121 -3.78 33.70 -4.72
CA ASN A 121 -4.30 34.34 -3.51
C ASN A 121 -5.38 35.37 -3.86
N LEU A 122 -6.65 35.04 -3.60
CA LEU A 122 -7.81 35.91 -3.87
C LEU A 122 -7.69 37.32 -3.24
N LYS A 123 -7.03 37.43 -2.08
CA LYS A 123 -6.84 38.72 -1.38
C LYS A 123 -5.79 39.62 -2.05
N LYS A 124 -4.88 39.03 -2.84
CA LYS A 124 -3.82 39.76 -3.55
C LYS A 124 -4.22 40.18 -4.96
N LEU A 125 -5.34 39.67 -5.48
CA LEU A 125 -5.88 40.07 -6.79
C LEU A 125 -6.52 41.46 -6.70
N SER A 126 -6.24 42.30 -7.69
CA SER A 126 -6.90 43.58 -7.90
C SER A 126 -8.37 43.40 -8.32
N GLU A 127 -9.16 44.47 -8.22
CA GLU A 127 -10.58 44.45 -8.62
C GLU A 127 -10.77 44.18 -10.12
N GLU A 128 -9.83 44.59 -10.97
CA GLU A 128 -9.86 44.29 -12.40
C GLU A 128 -9.57 42.80 -12.66
N GLU A 129 -8.58 42.23 -12.00
CA GLU A 129 -8.25 40.81 -12.13
C GLU A 129 -9.37 39.91 -11.61
N LYS A 130 -10.03 40.29 -10.49
CA LYS A 130 -11.23 39.60 -9.99
C LYS A 130 -12.37 39.64 -11.00
N LYS A 131 -12.60 40.78 -11.66
CA LYS A 131 -13.63 40.91 -12.72
C LYS A 131 -13.33 40.02 -13.91
N TRP A 132 -12.07 39.95 -14.34
CA TRP A 132 -11.66 39.06 -15.44
C TRP A 132 -11.78 37.59 -15.05
N LEU A 133 -11.35 37.22 -13.85
CA LEU A 133 -11.50 35.86 -13.33
C LEU A 133 -12.97 35.44 -13.28
N LYS A 134 -13.87 36.33 -12.82
CA LYS A 134 -15.31 36.09 -12.83
C LYS A 134 -15.86 35.88 -14.24
N LYS A 135 -15.48 36.72 -15.21
CA LYS A 135 -15.89 36.56 -16.62
C LYS A 135 -15.41 35.24 -17.23
N ILE A 136 -14.21 34.79 -16.87
CA ILE A 136 -13.64 33.52 -17.34
C ILE A 136 -14.37 32.35 -16.68
N ALA A 137 -14.59 32.42 -15.37
CA ALA A 137 -15.27 31.39 -14.60
C ALA A 137 -16.72 31.17 -15.10
N GLN A 138 -17.44 32.24 -15.46
CA GLN A 138 -18.79 32.18 -16.04
C GLN A 138 -18.87 31.50 -17.42
N LYS A 139 -17.73 31.35 -18.13
CA LYS A 139 -17.69 30.57 -19.38
C LYS A 139 -17.60 29.06 -19.12
N SER A 140 -17.35 28.65 -17.88
CA SER A 140 -17.35 27.25 -17.48
C SER A 140 -18.77 26.70 -17.37
N ASP A 141 -18.98 25.48 -17.86
CA ASP A 141 -20.26 24.77 -17.73
C ASP A 141 -20.63 24.47 -16.27
N LEU A 142 -19.66 24.49 -15.36
CA LEU A 142 -19.83 24.24 -13.93
C LEU A 142 -20.47 25.41 -13.17
N LEU A 143 -20.45 26.62 -13.73
CA LEU A 143 -20.97 27.85 -13.10
C LEU A 143 -22.21 28.41 -13.80
N LYS A 144 -22.78 27.67 -14.76
CA LYS A 144 -24.07 28.04 -15.36
C LYS A 144 -25.14 27.98 -14.27
N ASN A 145 -25.80 29.12 -14.02
CA ASN A 145 -27.03 29.15 -13.24
C ASN A 145 -27.97 28.06 -13.78
N PRO A 146 -28.50 27.15 -12.94
CA PRO A 146 -29.53 26.23 -13.39
C PRO A 146 -30.67 27.08 -13.94
N THR A 147 -30.96 26.94 -15.24
CA THR A 147 -32.14 27.55 -15.85
C THR A 147 -33.34 27.07 -15.02
N PRO A 148 -34.15 27.96 -14.43
CA PRO A 148 -35.26 27.52 -13.61
C PRO A 148 -36.22 26.74 -14.51
N GLN A 149 -36.25 25.42 -14.37
CA GLN A 149 -37.31 24.55 -14.91
C GLN A 149 -38.61 24.75 -14.14
N ARG A 150 -39.00 26.00 -13.86
CA ARG A 150 -40.29 26.32 -13.27
C ARG A 150 -41.21 26.83 -14.38
N GLY A 151 -42.03 25.92 -14.88
CA GLY A 151 -43.21 26.22 -15.69
C GLY A 151 -42.92 26.53 -17.16
N ARG A 152 -42.66 25.50 -17.97
CA ARG A 152 -43.22 25.51 -19.32
C ARG A 152 -44.68 25.07 -19.20
N LYS A 153 -45.59 26.02 -19.38
CA LYS A 153 -46.94 25.72 -19.88
C LYS A 153 -46.82 25.19 -21.31
#